data_AF-A0A3D5KQ25-F1
#
_entry.id   AF-A0A3D5KQ25-F1
#
_cell.length_a   1.000
_cell.length_b   1.000
_cell.length_c   1.000
_cell.angle_alpha   90.00
_cell.angle_beta   90.00
_cell.angle_gamma   90.00
#
_symmetry.space_group_name_H-M   'P 1'
#
loop_
_entity.id
_entity.type
_entity.pdbx_description
1 polymer ?
#
loop_
_entity_poly.entity_id
_entity_poly.type
_entity_poly.pdbx_seq_one_letter_code
_entity_poly.pdbx_strand_id
1 'polypeptide(L)' 'MTVVQSYESLFNKYLDPFKAMLVYKKRSLSDDEWLSLVERIKNSIIQNPEQYLGRELPDHATIEETVSEIFTSFIKNQKT' A
#
# COMPACT_ATOMS: atom_id res chain seq x y z
N MET A 1 12.22 8.62 16.86
CA MET A 1 11.39 7.78 15.98
C MET A 1 10.22 8.63 15.56
N THR A 2 10.13 9.00 14.29
CA THR A 2 8.94 9.66 13.72
C THR A 2 7.77 8.68 13.78
N VAL A 3 6.56 9.18 14.05
CA VAL A 3 5.33 8.38 14.19
C VAL A 3 5.08 7.49 12.94
N VAL A 4 5.53 7.93 11.77
CA VAL A 4 5.50 7.18 10.50
C VAL A 4 6.26 5.84 10.59
N GLN A 5 7.45 5.82 11.20
CA GLN A 5 8.27 4.60 11.29
C GLN A 5 7.61 3.50 12.15
N SER A 6 6.75 3.86 13.12
CA SER A 6 6.05 2.88 13.95
C SER A 6 4.92 2.17 13.21
N TYR A 7 4.24 2.85 12.28
CA TYR A 7 3.11 2.27 11.54
C TYR A 7 3.52 1.62 10.23
N GLU A 8 4.65 2.01 9.65
CA GLU A 8 5.14 1.44 8.39
C GLU A 8 5.28 -0.09 8.46
N SER A 9 5.92 -0.62 9.51
CA SER A 9 6.10 -2.08 9.67
C SER A 9 4.76 -2.81 9.85
N LEU A 10 3.84 -2.21 10.61
CA LEU A 10 2.51 -2.76 10.86
C LEU A 10 1.68 -2.78 9.58
N PHE A 11 1.58 -1.65 8.89
CA PHE A 11 0.83 -1.53 7.63
C PHE A 11 1.44 -2.41 6.55
N ASN A 12 2.77 -2.51 6.47
CA ASN A 12 3.42 -3.43 5.54
C ASN A 12 2.91 -4.86 5.71
N LYS A 13 2.84 -5.38 6.95
CA LYS A 13 2.32 -6.73 7.22
C LYS A 13 0.87 -6.91 6.78
N TYR A 14 0.01 -5.92 7.05
CA TYR A 14 -1.39 -5.98 6.61
C TYR A 14 -1.54 -5.89 5.10
N LEU A 15 -0.63 -5.18 4.43
CA LEU A 15 -0.66 -4.96 2.99
C LEU A 15 0.05 -6.05 2.18
N ASP A 16 0.77 -6.97 2.82
CA ASP A 16 1.50 -8.05 2.12
C ASP A 16 0.62 -8.94 1.23
N PRO A 17 -0.60 -9.35 1.63
CA PRO A 17 -1.50 -10.08 0.74
C PRO A 17 -1.84 -9.30 -0.55
N PHE A 18 -2.03 -7.98 -0.44
CA PHE A 18 -2.32 -7.12 -1.59
C PHE A 18 -1.10 -6.98 -2.49
N LYS A 19 0.10 -6.80 -1.91
CA LYS A 19 1.35 -6.77 -2.68
C LYS A 19 1.60 -8.09 -3.41
N ALA A 20 1.39 -9.23 -2.76
CA ALA A 20 1.54 -10.54 -3.39
C ALA A 20 0.58 -10.71 -4.57
N MET A 21 -0.68 -10.30 -4.40
CA MET A 21 -1.67 -10.28 -5.47
C MET A 21 -1.26 -9.35 -6.63
N LEU A 22 -0.73 -8.16 -6.33
CA LEU A 22 -0.22 -7.21 -7.31
C LEU A 22 0.97 -7.78 -8.09
N VAL A 23 1.93 -8.43 -7.41
CA VAL A 23 3.06 -9.11 -8.06
C VAL A 23 2.57 -10.19 -9.01
N TYR A 24 1.59 -10.98 -8.59
CA TYR A 24 0.98 -12.00 -9.45
C TYR A 24 0.30 -11.37 -10.68
N LYS A 25 -0.52 -10.33 -10.49
CA LYS A 25 -1.25 -9.64 -11.56
C LYS A 25 -0.33 -8.96 -12.58
N LYS A 26 0.85 -8.50 -12.16
CA LYS A 26 1.84 -7.89 -13.06
C LYS A 26 2.22 -8.78 -14.23
N ARG A 27 2.22 -10.10 -14.05
CA ARG A 27 2.55 -11.08 -15.11
C ARG A 27 1.51 -11.14 -16.24
N SER A 28 0.31 -10.60 -15.99
CA SER A 28 -0.85 -10.72 -16.88
C SER A 28 -1.39 -9.38 -17.36
N LEU A 29 -0.81 -8.27 -16.91
CA LEU A 29 -1.25 -6.91 -17.21
C LEU A 29 -0.10 -6.15 -17.87
N SER A 30 -0.44 -5.17 -18.70
CA SER A 30 0.55 -4.16 -19.11
C SER A 30 0.99 -3.32 -17.90
N ASP A 31 2.13 -2.64 -18.02
CA ASP A 31 2.64 -1.79 -16.94
C ASP A 31 1.64 -0.68 -16.57
N ASP A 32 0.95 -0.08 -17.54
CA ASP A 32 -0.03 0.99 -17.31
C ASP A 32 -1.29 0.48 -16.60
N GLU A 33 -1.80 -0.69 -17.01
CA GLU A 33 -2.93 -1.34 -16.35
C GLU A 33 -2.56 -1.78 -14.93
N TRP A 34 -1.34 -2.28 -14.74
CA TRP A 34 -0.84 -2.68 -13.44
C TRP A 34 -0.69 -1.47 -12.50
N LEU A 35 -0.09 -0.37 -12.97
CA LEU A 35 0.02 0.86 -12.19
C LEU A 35 -1.36 1.43 -11.83
N SER A 36 -2.31 1.39 -12.75
CA SER A 36 -3.70 1.80 -12.50
C SER A 36 -4.37 0.94 -11.44
N LEU A 37 -4.12 -0.38 -11.45
CA LEU A 37 -4.60 -1.30 -10.41
C LEU A 37 -3.97 -1.00 -9.05
N VAL A 38 -2.66 -0.75 -9.01
CA VAL A 38 -1.94 -0.37 -7.79
C VAL A 38 -2.53 0.90 -7.18
N GLU A 39 -2.70 1.95 -7.97
CA GLU A 39 -3.30 3.22 -7.53
C GLU A 39 -4.72 3.05 -7.01
N ARG A 40 -5.55 2.25 -7.70
CA ARG A 40 -6.92 1.97 -7.24
C ARG A 40 -6.95 1.27 -5.88
N ILE A 41 -6.06 0.31 -5.67
CA ILE A 41 -5.95 -0.41 -4.40
C ILE A 41 -5.46 0.52 -3.30
N LYS A 42 -4.40 1.30 -3.57
CA LYS A 42 -3.87 2.30 -2.64
C LYS A 42 -4.96 3.28 -2.18
N ASN A 43 -5.73 3.83 -3.13
CA ASN A 43 -6.81 4.77 -2.83
C ASN A 43 -7.94 4.12 -2.03
N SER A 44 -8.27 2.86 -2.33
CA SER A 44 -9.29 2.12 -1.59
C SER A 44 -8.89 1.88 -0.13
N ILE A 45 -7.59 1.62 0.11
CA ILE A 45 -7.02 1.48 1.46
C ILE A 45 -7.08 2.80 2.20
N ILE A 46 -6.64 3.90 1.60
CA ILE A 46 -6.65 5.23 2.24
C ILE A 46 -8.08 5.67 2.57
N GLN A 47 -9.05 5.42 1.68
CA GLN A 47 -10.45 5.79 1.89
C GLN A 47 -11.18 4.94 2.93
N ASN A 48 -10.77 3.69 3.15
CA ASN A 48 -11.46 2.76 4.06
C ASN A 48 -10.45 2.02 4.96
N PRO A 49 -9.57 2.72 5.68
CA PRO A 49 -8.36 2.11 6.23
C PRO A 49 -8.66 1.08 7.32
N GLU A 50 -9.78 1.20 8.04
CA GLU A 50 -10.20 0.22 9.04
C GLU A 50 -10.44 -1.19 8.47
N GLN A 51 -10.86 -1.28 7.20
CA GLN A 51 -11.09 -2.55 6.52
C GLN A 51 -9.80 -3.28 6.14
N TYR A 52 -8.71 -2.53 5.96
CA TYR A 52 -7.45 -3.03 5.42
C TYR A 52 -6.32 -3.08 6.44
N LEU A 53 -6.30 -2.15 7.39
CA LEU A 53 -5.22 -1.91 8.34
C LEU A 53 -5.62 -2.22 9.80
N GLY A 54 -6.90 -2.57 10.04
CA GLY A 54 -7.41 -2.94 11.35
C GLY A 54 -7.91 -1.75 12.19
N ARG A 55 -7.95 -1.93 13.51
CA ARG A 55 -8.41 -0.92 14.48
C ARG A 55 -7.21 -0.22 15.13
N GLU A 56 -7.46 0.92 15.77
CA GLU A 56 -6.43 1.77 16.41
C GLU A 56 -5.47 2.41 15.40
N LEU A 57 -6.05 3.04 14.39
CA LEU A 57 -5.30 3.73 13.35
C LEU A 57 -4.92 5.15 13.78
N PRO A 58 -3.79 5.69 13.28
CA PRO A 58 -3.45 7.09 13.46
C PRO A 58 -4.42 7.99 12.69
N ASP A 59 -4.20 9.30 12.75
CA ASP A 59 -4.96 10.24 11.95
C ASP A 59 -4.82 9.96 10.45
N HIS A 60 -5.81 10.40 9.67
CA HIS A 60 -5.88 10.12 8.23
C HIS A 60 -4.64 10.60 7.46
N ALA A 61 -4.02 11.73 7.84
CA ALA A 61 -2.85 12.25 7.14
C ALA A 61 -1.65 11.30 7.32
N THR A 62 -1.44 10.80 8.54
CA THR A 62 -0.42 9.78 8.82
C THR A 62 -0.67 8.49 8.02
N ILE A 63 -1.93 8.06 7.89
CA ILE A 63 -2.28 6.87 7.08
C ILE A 63 -1.94 7.09 5.62
N GLU A 64 -2.38 8.22 5.06
CA GLU A 64 -2.17 8.57 3.65
C GLU A 64 -0.68 8.65 3.30
N GLU A 65 0.11 9.31 4.14
CA GLU A 65 1.56 9.41 3.99
C GLU A 65 2.21 8.03 4.04
N THR A 66 1.96 7.25 5.10
CA THR A 66 2.60 5.95 5.31
C THR A 66 2.23 4.95 4.21
N VAL A 67 0.95 4.87 3.83
CA VAL A 67 0.50 3.98 2.76
C VAL A 67 1.10 4.40 1.41
N SER A 68 1.18 5.70 1.13
CA SER A 68 1.80 6.21 -0.10
C SER A 68 3.28 5.88 -0.20
N GLU A 69 4.04 6.00 0.89
CA GLU A 69 5.45 5.60 0.95
C GLU A 69 5.64 4.10 0.72
N ILE A 70 4.80 3.27 1.35
CA ILE A 70 4.83 1.81 1.18
C ILE A 70 4.61 1.43 -0.29
N PHE A 71 3.58 1.98 -0.93
CA PHE A 71 3.27 1.67 -2.33
C PHE A 71 4.30 2.24 -3.30
N THR A 72 4.86 3.42 -3.03
CA THR A 72 5.95 4.00 -3.83
C THR A 72 7.19 3.11 -3.80
N SER A 73 7.60 2.66 -2.60
CA SER A 73 8.73 1.75 -2.42
C SER A 73 8.47 0.40 -3.08
N PHE A 74 7.25 -0.13 -2.94
CA PHE A 74 6.84 -1.36 -3.61
C PHE A 74 6.96 -1.26 -5.14
N ILE A 75 6.42 -0.21 -5.76
CA ILE A 75 6.50 -0.02 -7.23
C ILE A 75 7.95 0.06 -7.69
N LYS A 76 8.81 0.80 -6.97
CA LYS A 76 10.24 0.92 -7.28
C LYS A 76 10.94 -0.44 -7.28
N ASN A 77 10.65 -1.27 -6.27
CA ASN A 77 11.21 -2.62 -6.16
C ASN A 77 10.72 -3.56 -7.26
N GLN A 78 9.55 -3.32 -7.87
CA GLN A 78 9.06 -4.12 -8.99
C GLN A 78 9.61 -3.70 -10.36
N LYS A 79 10.26 -2.54 -10.45
CA LYS A 79 10.88 -2.01 -11.68
C LYS A 79 12.39 -2.29 -11.76
N THR A 80 12.97 -2.74 -10.67
CA THR A 80 14.39 -3.15 -10.57
C THR A 80 14.48 -4.64 -10.90
#